data_AF-A0A944SY80-F1
#
_entry.id   AF-A0A944SY80-F1
#
_cell.length_a   1.000
_cell.length_b   1.000
_cell.length_c   1.000
_cell.angle_alpha   90.00
_cell.angle_beta   90.00
_cell.angle_gamma   90.00
#
_symmetry.space_group_name_H-M   'P 1'
#
loop_
_entity.id
_entity.type
_entity.pdbx_description
1 polymer ?
#
loop_
_entity_poly.entity_id
_entity_poly.type
_entity_poly.pdbx_seq_one_letter_code
_entity_poly.pdbx_strand_id
1 'polypeptide(L)'
;TQNGVPLEEIAQILVPRLKAEGDKVVMEYLINLGHFEEEAEKLIAYARFAESNLNRKLEFNQITKVITESQLFVNRLVELFQKIGEVDSEKIMDDSKILIRNIEKFLETNLYLLLVDKETAEIPHSRYITGDSDAM
;
A
#
# COMPACT_ATOMS: atom_id res chain seq x y z
N THR A 1 -15.72 4.48 0.53
CA THR A 1 -17.01 4.21 1.21
C THR A 1 -16.72 3.80 2.65
N GLN A 2 -17.66 3.94 3.59
CA GLN A 2 -17.50 3.44 4.97
C GLN A 2 -17.52 1.91 5.07
N ASN A 3 -17.85 1.23 3.97
CA ASN A 3 -17.93 -0.22 3.88
C ASN A 3 -16.81 -0.71 2.97
N GLY A 4 -15.74 -1.19 3.58
CA GLY A 4 -14.75 -2.00 2.89
C GLY A 4 -13.45 -1.33 2.47
N VAL A 5 -12.52 -2.18 2.05
CA VAL A 5 -11.24 -1.77 1.44
C VAL A 5 -11.51 -1.45 -0.02
N PRO A 6 -11.14 -0.26 -0.53
CA PRO A 6 -11.29 0.03 -1.95
C PRO A 6 -10.44 -0.95 -2.77
N LEU A 7 -10.99 -1.44 -3.88
CA LEU A 7 -10.22 -2.26 -4.81
C LEU A 7 -9.16 -1.38 -5.49
N GLU A 8 -7.95 -1.90 -5.58
CA GLU A 8 -6.88 -1.39 -6.44
C GLU A 8 -7.25 -1.63 -7.91
N GLU A 9 -6.66 -0.88 -8.83
CA GLU A 9 -6.97 -0.87 -10.26
C GLU A 9 -6.97 -2.26 -10.91
N ILE A 10 -5.96 -3.09 -10.64
CA ILE A 10 -5.90 -4.46 -11.19
C ILE A 10 -7.11 -5.27 -10.70
N ALA A 11 -7.45 -5.16 -9.43
CA ALA A 11 -8.60 -5.88 -8.86
C ALA A 11 -9.93 -5.31 -9.37
N GLN A 12 -10.03 -4.01 -9.63
CA GLN A 12 -11.23 -3.40 -10.24
C GLN A 12 -11.52 -4.00 -11.63
N ILE A 13 -10.49 -4.38 -12.37
CA ILE A 13 -10.62 -4.97 -13.71
C ILE A 13 -10.87 -6.47 -13.63
N LEU A 14 -10.10 -7.19 -12.81
CA LEU A 14 -10.12 -8.65 -12.80
C LEU A 14 -11.27 -9.24 -11.98
N VAL A 15 -11.68 -8.64 -10.86
CA VAL A 15 -12.74 -9.19 -10.01
C VAL A 15 -14.07 -9.33 -10.77
N PRO A 16 -14.56 -8.32 -11.53
CA PRO A 16 -15.78 -8.47 -12.31
C PRO A 16 -15.68 -9.55 -13.39
N ARG A 17 -14.53 -9.64 -14.08
CA ARG A 17 -14.30 -10.65 -15.12
C ARG A 17 -14.27 -12.06 -14.54
N LEU A 18 -13.59 -12.27 -13.42
CA LEU A 18 -13.56 -13.57 -12.73
C LEU A 18 -14.97 -14.03 -12.34
N LYS A 19 -15.83 -13.10 -11.89
CA LYS A 19 -17.24 -13.41 -11.58
C LYS A 19 -18.09 -13.75 -12.78
N ALA A 20 -17.86 -13.08 -13.91
CA ALA A 20 -18.67 -13.22 -15.10
C ALA A 20 -18.24 -14.38 -16.01
N GLU A 21 -16.92 -14.60 -16.13
CA GLU A 21 -16.31 -15.44 -17.16
C GLU A 21 -15.61 -16.68 -16.56
N GLY A 22 -15.22 -16.62 -15.28
CA GLY A 22 -14.51 -17.70 -14.58
C GLY A 22 -13.03 -17.79 -14.90
N ASP A 23 -12.29 -18.54 -14.08
CA ASP A 23 -10.82 -18.57 -14.06
C ASP A 23 -10.18 -18.85 -15.42
N LYS A 24 -10.68 -19.84 -16.16
CA LYS A 24 -10.07 -20.29 -17.42
C LYS A 24 -10.09 -19.20 -18.47
N VAL A 25 -11.22 -18.51 -18.60
CA VAL A 25 -11.39 -17.44 -19.58
C VAL A 25 -10.54 -16.23 -19.21
N VAL A 26 -10.47 -15.89 -17.92
CA VAL A 26 -9.60 -14.80 -17.45
C VAL A 26 -8.12 -15.14 -17.61
N MET A 27 -7.73 -16.40 -17.39
CA MET A 27 -6.36 -16.87 -17.64
C MET A 27 -5.98 -16.70 -19.11
N GLU A 28 -6.83 -17.18 -20.03
CA GLU A 28 -6.62 -17.02 -21.47
C GLU A 28 -6.56 -15.55 -21.88
N TYR A 29 -7.42 -14.70 -21.31
CA TYR A 29 -7.39 -13.25 -21.52
C TYR A 29 -6.04 -12.64 -21.11
N LEU A 30 -5.52 -12.98 -19.94
CA LEU A 30 -4.23 -12.47 -19.44
C LEU A 30 -3.05 -12.96 -20.30
N ILE A 31 -3.07 -14.22 -20.72
CA ILE A 31 -2.05 -14.77 -21.64
C ILE A 31 -2.10 -14.04 -22.99
N ASN A 32 -3.30 -13.78 -23.51
CA ASN A 32 -3.48 -13.04 -24.76
C ASN A 32 -3.05 -11.56 -24.66
N LEU A 33 -3.04 -10.98 -23.44
CA LEU A 33 -2.45 -9.66 -23.17
C LEU A 33 -0.92 -9.68 -23.10
N GLY A 34 -0.29 -10.86 -23.17
CA GLY A 34 1.16 -11.03 -23.18
C GLY A 34 1.77 -11.41 -21.82
N HIS A 35 0.95 -11.76 -20.83
CA HIS A 35 1.45 -12.29 -19.57
C HIS A 35 1.87 -13.76 -19.71
N PHE A 36 2.95 -14.14 -19.03
CA PHE A 36 3.26 -15.54 -18.83
C PHE A 36 2.24 -16.17 -17.86
N GLU A 37 2.06 -17.50 -17.95
CA GLU A 37 1.10 -18.23 -17.11
C GLU A 37 1.29 -17.94 -15.61
N GLU A 38 2.53 -17.95 -15.11
CA GLU A 38 2.85 -17.64 -13.70
C GLU A 38 2.45 -16.21 -13.30
N GLU A 39 2.62 -15.23 -14.19
CA GLU A 39 2.20 -13.86 -13.94
C GLU A 39 0.67 -13.75 -13.90
N ALA A 40 0.01 -14.40 -14.86
CA ALA A 40 -1.45 -14.43 -14.92
C ALA A 40 -2.06 -15.12 -13.66
N GLU A 41 -1.43 -16.19 -13.17
CA GLU A 41 -1.80 -16.83 -11.90
C GLU A 41 -1.69 -15.88 -10.71
N LYS A 42 -0.58 -15.12 -10.61
CA LYS A 42 -0.38 -14.11 -9.55
C LYS A 42 -1.45 -13.02 -9.60
N LEU A 43 -1.82 -12.58 -10.80
CA LEU A 43 -2.85 -11.55 -11.00
C LEU A 43 -4.25 -12.02 -10.59
N ILE A 44 -4.60 -13.26 -10.95
CA ILE A 44 -5.86 -13.89 -10.52
C ILE A 44 -5.87 -14.10 -9.00
N ALA A 45 -4.75 -14.56 -8.43
CA ALA A 45 -4.61 -14.74 -6.99
C ALA A 45 -4.78 -13.41 -6.24
N TYR A 46 -4.16 -12.33 -6.73
CA TYR A 46 -4.33 -11.00 -6.18
C TYR A 46 -5.79 -10.51 -6.26
N ALA A 47 -6.45 -10.67 -7.41
CA ALA A 47 -7.85 -10.25 -7.57
C ALA A 47 -8.77 -10.96 -6.56
N ARG A 48 -8.55 -12.25 -6.31
CA ARG A 48 -9.27 -13.02 -5.28
C ARG A 48 -8.96 -12.55 -3.86
N PHE A 49 -7.69 -12.28 -3.59
CA PHE A 49 -7.26 -11.71 -2.31
C PHE A 49 -7.99 -10.38 -2.05
N ALA A 50 -7.98 -9.46 -3.02
CA ALA A 50 -8.63 -8.17 -2.93
C ALA A 50 -10.16 -8.31 -2.75
N GLU A 51 -10.79 -9.23 -3.49
CA GLU A 51 -12.22 -9.53 -3.31
C GLU A 51 -12.54 -10.03 -1.90
N SER A 52 -11.74 -10.97 -1.38
CA SER A 52 -11.97 -11.56 -0.05
C SER A 52 -11.86 -10.51 1.07
N ASN A 53 -11.05 -9.47 0.85
CA ASN A 53 -10.85 -8.36 1.79
C ASN A 53 -11.78 -7.16 1.53
N LEU A 54 -12.56 -7.18 0.45
CA LEU A 54 -13.43 -6.07 0.04
C LEU A 54 -14.33 -5.61 1.18
N ASN A 55 -14.91 -6.54 1.95
CA ASN A 55 -15.85 -6.22 3.02
C ASN A 55 -15.19 -6.15 4.41
N ARG A 56 -13.85 -6.16 4.50
CA ARG A 56 -13.14 -6.06 5.77
C ARG A 56 -13.51 -4.75 6.46
N LYS A 57 -13.95 -4.87 7.72
CA LYS A 57 -14.32 -3.70 8.52
C LYS A 57 -13.07 -2.87 8.82
N LEU A 58 -13.17 -1.55 8.60
CA LEU A 58 -12.13 -0.60 8.96
C LEU A 58 -12.49 0.04 10.31
N GLU A 59 -11.59 -0.07 11.29
CA GLU A 59 -11.74 0.60 12.58
C GLU A 59 -11.23 2.04 12.45
N PHE A 60 -12.08 2.92 11.90
CA PHE A 60 -11.75 4.33 11.66
C PHE A 60 -11.13 5.03 12.87
N ASN A 61 -11.62 4.75 14.09
CA ASN A 61 -11.04 5.32 15.31
C ASN A 61 -9.56 4.94 15.50
N GLN A 62 -9.20 3.70 15.17
CA GLN A 62 -7.81 3.25 15.23
C GLN A 62 -6.98 3.91 14.13
N ILE A 63 -7.51 3.98 12.89
CA ILE A 63 -6.85 4.66 11.76
C ILE A 63 -6.59 6.14 12.07
N THR A 64 -7.61 6.86 12.53
CA THR A 64 -7.48 8.27 12.94
C THR A 64 -6.47 8.45 14.05
N LYS A 65 -6.42 7.53 15.01
CA LYS A 65 -5.39 7.52 16.05
C LYS A 65 -3.99 7.37 15.46
N VAL A 66 -3.77 6.43 14.53
CA VAL A 66 -2.47 6.25 13.84
C VAL A 66 -2.05 7.53 13.11
N ILE A 67 -2.97 8.15 12.36
CA ILE A 67 -2.71 9.41 11.64
C ILE A 67 -2.33 10.51 12.63
N THR A 68 -3.06 10.62 13.75
CA THR A 68 -2.79 11.63 14.78
C THR A 68 -1.44 11.42 15.46
N GLU A 69 -1.08 10.17 15.79
CA GLU A 69 0.22 9.82 16.36
C GLU A 69 1.36 10.12 15.37
N SER A 70 1.14 9.89 14.07
CA SER A 70 2.15 10.17 13.04
C SER A 70 2.48 11.66 12.91
N GLN A 71 1.53 12.55 13.21
CA GLN A 71 1.72 14.00 13.17
C GLN A 71 2.84 14.46 14.12
N LEU A 72 3.05 13.76 15.23
CA LEU A 72 4.14 14.08 16.17
C LEU A 72 5.51 13.94 15.50
N PHE A 73 5.70 13.00 14.59
CA PHE A 73 6.97 12.84 13.87
C PHE A 73 7.18 13.96 12.86
N VAL A 74 6.13 14.37 12.14
CA VAL A 74 6.17 15.51 11.21
C VAL A 74 6.53 16.78 11.96
N ASN A 75 5.90 17.03 13.11
CA ASN A 75 6.20 18.21 13.94
C ASN A 75 7.66 18.19 14.41
N ARG A 76 8.17 17.05 14.89
CA ARG A 76 9.58 16.91 15.29
C ARG A 76 10.55 17.13 14.12
N LEU A 77 10.19 16.68 12.92
CA LEU A 77 10.99 16.93 11.71
C LEU A 77 11.07 18.43 11.40
N VAL A 78 9.94 19.14 11.47
CA VAL A 78 9.88 20.60 11.27
C VAL A 78 10.72 21.33 12.33
N GLU A 79 10.62 20.94 13.60
CA GLU A 79 11.45 21.50 14.68
C GLU A 79 12.95 21.28 14.45
N LEU A 80 13.35 20.12 13.91
CA LEU A 80 14.76 19.88 13.57
C LEU A 80 15.23 20.78 12.44
N PHE A 81 14.42 20.96 11.39
CA PHE A 81 14.74 21.87 10.30
C PHE A 81 14.90 23.31 10.77
N GLN A 82 14.03 23.78 11.67
CA GLN A 82 14.10 25.13 12.22
C GLN A 82 15.38 25.40 13.02
N LYS A 83 15.98 24.37 13.62
CA LYS A 83 17.19 24.50 14.43
C LYS A 83 18.49 24.47 13.61
N ILE A 84 18.42 24.20 12.30
CA ILE A 84 19.60 24.16 11.44
C ILE A 84 20.23 25.55 11.38
N GLY A 85 21.54 25.63 11.66
CA GLY A 85 22.29 26.89 11.70
C GLY A 85 22.16 27.66 13.03
N GLU A 86 21.21 27.28 13.90
CA GLU A 86 21.07 27.82 15.25
C GLU A 86 21.72 26.91 16.31
N VAL A 87 21.71 25.61 16.06
CA VAL A 87 22.22 24.57 16.98
C VAL A 87 23.38 23.82 16.32
N ASP A 88 24.27 23.29 17.16
CA ASP A 88 25.39 22.46 16.72
C ASP A 88 24.93 21.27 15.84
N SER A 89 25.66 21.09 14.74
CA SER A 89 25.37 20.10 13.70
C SER A 89 25.40 18.66 14.22
N GLU A 90 26.26 18.35 15.19
CA GLU A 90 26.34 17.01 15.77
C GLU A 90 25.06 16.67 16.54
N LYS A 91 24.55 17.64 17.31
CA LYS A 91 23.29 17.49 18.03
C LYS A 91 22.10 17.32 17.09
N ILE A 92 22.03 18.09 16.00
CA ILE A 92 20.99 17.93 14.97
C ILE A 92 21.05 16.53 14.35
N MET A 93 22.25 16.03 14.06
CA MET A 93 22.45 14.70 13.51
C MET A 93 21.96 13.60 14.47
N ASP A 94 22.29 13.70 15.75
CA ASP A 94 21.87 12.72 16.75
C ASP A 94 20.35 12.73 16.99
N ASP A 95 19.74 13.92 17.10
CA ASP A 95 18.29 14.04 17.23
C ASP A 95 17.56 13.50 15.98
N SER A 96 18.15 13.68 14.79
CA SER A 96 17.63 13.12 13.53
C SER A 96 17.67 11.60 13.52
N LYS A 97 18.76 10.98 13.98
CA LYS A 97 18.85 9.51 14.12
C LYS A 97 17.82 8.97 15.11
N ILE A 98 17.57 9.68 16.20
CA ILE A 98 16.53 9.31 17.17
C ILE A 98 15.14 9.39 16.54
N LEU A 99 14.87 10.45 15.77
CA LEU A 99 13.60 10.59 15.06
C LEU A 99 13.39 9.43 14.07
N ILE A 100 14.40 9.10 13.26
CA ILE A 100 14.34 7.97 12.31
C ILE A 100 14.01 6.67 13.04
N ARG A 101 14.74 6.31 14.10
CA ARG A 101 14.48 5.09 14.88
C ARG A 101 13.07 5.04 15.46
N ASN A 102 12.54 6.18 15.91
CA ASN A 102 11.19 6.24 16.44
C ASN A 102 10.13 6.04 15.35
N ILE A 103 10.37 6.55 14.14
CA ILE A 103 9.50 6.34 12.97
C ILE A 103 9.55 4.86 12.57
N GLU A 104 10.74 4.28 12.40
CA GLU A 104 10.91 2.85 12.07
C GLU A 104 10.14 1.96 13.04
N LYS A 105 10.34 2.18 14.35
CA LYS A 105 9.61 1.44 15.38
C LYS A 105 8.08 1.63 15.27
N PHE A 106 7.62 2.83 14.94
CA PHE A 106 6.19 3.10 14.78
C PHE A 106 5.60 2.34 13.59
N LEU A 107 6.30 2.32 12.45
CA LEU A 107 5.92 1.56 11.26
C LEU A 107 5.83 0.05 11.58
N GLU A 108 6.82 -0.49 12.29
CA GLU A 108 6.92 -1.92 12.60
C GLU A 108 5.94 -2.42 13.67
N THR A 109 5.42 -1.54 14.53
CA THR A 109 4.60 -1.94 15.69
C THR A 109 3.12 -1.63 15.53
N ASN A 110 2.76 -0.70 14.65
CA ASN A 110 1.37 -0.33 14.45
C ASN A 110 0.66 -1.35 13.54
N LEU A 111 -0.39 -1.98 14.05
CA LEU A 111 -1.13 -3.03 13.34
C LEU A 111 -1.72 -2.58 12.00
N TYR A 112 -2.16 -1.32 11.87
CA TYR A 112 -2.71 -0.82 10.61
C TYR A 112 -1.63 -0.55 9.58
N LEU A 113 -0.46 -0.07 10.01
CA LEU A 113 0.68 0.14 9.12
C LEU A 113 1.22 -1.20 8.62
N LEU A 114 1.39 -2.17 9.52
CA LEU A 114 1.74 -3.55 9.16
C LEU A 114 0.74 -4.19 8.19
N LEU A 115 -0.55 -3.90 8.37
CA LEU A 115 -1.58 -4.43 7.48
C LEU A 115 -1.49 -3.80 6.09
N VAL A 116 -1.32 -2.48 6.02
CA VAL A 116 -1.14 -1.77 4.74
C VAL A 116 0.12 -2.26 4.02
N ASP A 117 1.23 -2.44 4.72
CA ASP A 117 2.48 -2.94 4.12
C ASP A 117 2.28 -4.34 3.54
N LYS A 118 1.61 -5.23 4.28
CA LYS A 118 1.27 -6.58 3.78
C LYS A 118 0.36 -6.53 2.56
N GLU A 119 -0.74 -5.78 2.63
CA GLU A 119 -1.70 -5.68 1.53
C GLU A 119 -1.07 -5.03 0.28
N THR A 120 -0.14 -4.08 0.46
CA THR A 120 0.60 -3.44 -0.62
C THR A 120 1.59 -4.41 -1.27
N ALA A 121 2.24 -5.27 -0.48
CA ALA A 121 3.17 -6.28 -0.98
C ALA A 121 2.49 -7.36 -1.83
N GLU A 122 1.17 -7.56 -1.67
CA GLU A 122 0.39 -8.48 -2.50
C GLU A 122 0.07 -7.91 -3.89
N ILE A 123 0.22 -6.59 -4.12
CA ILE A 123 -0.13 -5.95 -5.39
C ILE A 123 0.92 -6.36 -6.45
N PRO A 124 0.55 -7.15 -7.47
CA PRO A 124 1.46 -7.53 -8.53
C PRO A 124 1.71 -6.34 -9.46
N HIS A 125 2.93 -6.22 -9.97
CA HIS A 125 3.19 -5.28 -11.06
C HIS A 125 2.54 -5.79 -12.35
N SER A 126 1.67 -5.00 -12.97
CA SER A 126 1.17 -5.30 -14.32
C SER A 126 0.87 -4.02 -15.11
N ARG A 127 1.71 -3.77 -16.12
CA ARG A 127 1.55 -2.61 -17.03
C ARG A 127 0.42 -2.80 -18.04
N TYR A 128 0.04 -4.04 -18.37
CA TYR A 128 -0.84 -4.34 -19.50
C TYR A 128 -2.32 -4.45 -19.12
N ILE A 129 -2.64 -4.49 -17.82
CA ILE A 129 -4.02 -4.65 -17.34
C ILE A 129 -4.71 -3.32 -17.15
N THR A 130 -4.02 -2.35 -16.56
CA THR A 130 -4.57 -1.02 -16.24
C THR A 130 -4.70 -0.14 -17.47
N GLY A 131 -4.01 -0.48 -18.57
CA GLY A 131 -3.97 0.33 -19.78
C GLY A 131 -3.14 1.60 -19.63
N ASP A 132 -2.47 1.78 -18.49
CA ASP A 132 -1.48 2.84 -18.29
C ASP A 132 -0.22 2.54 -19.08
N SER A 133 -0.22 3.00 -20.32
CA SER A 133 0.99 3.31 -21.06
C SER A 133 1.59 4.61 -20.52
N ASP A 134 1.99 4.65 -19.25
CA ASP A 134 2.71 5.83 -18.77
C ASP A 134 4.15 5.76 -19.28
N ALA A 135 4.39 6.66 -20.22
CA ALA A 135 5.65 7.00 -20.83
C ALA A 135 6.80 7.02 -19.82
N MET A 136 7.83 6.21 -20.09
CA MET A 136 9.25 6.60 -20.14
C MET A 136 10.00 5.62 -21.04
#